data_AF-A0A453S901-F1
#
_entry.id   AF-A0A453S901-F1
#
_cell.length_a   1.000
_cell.length_b   1.000
_cell.length_c   1.000
_cell.angle_alpha   90.00
_cell.angle_beta   90.00
_cell.angle_gamma   90.00
#
_symmetry.space_group_name_H-M   'P 1'
#
loop_
_entity.id
_entity.type
_entity.pdbx_description
1 polymer ?
#
loop_
_entity_poly.entity_id
_entity_poly.type
_entity_poly.pdbx_seq_one_letter_code
_entity_poly.pdbx_strand_id
1 'polypeptide(L)'
;NILKLSALFTLFSGGSEPRLVKAATEQLNKLPFYHSFWNRTTKPSLDLANDVLNMFTAREMGKVFFANSGSEANDSQVKLVWYYNNAMGRPDKKKFIARSKSYHGSTLISASLSGLPALHQKFDLPAPFVLHTDCPHYWRFHLPDETEEEFSTRLANNLENLILKEGPETVVPHQKVNCSCAM
;
A
#
# COMPACT_ATOMS: atom_id res chain seq x y z
N ASN A 1 -3.57 -0.92 29.68
CA ASN A 1 -2.37 -1.50 29.03
C ASN A 1 -2.62 -2.17 27.65
N ILE A 2 -3.76 -1.93 26.98
CA ILE A 2 -4.03 -2.30 25.56
C ILE A 2 -3.77 -1.12 24.58
N LEU A 3 -3.55 0.09 25.11
CA LEU A 3 -3.38 1.32 24.33
C LEU A 3 -1.96 1.56 23.79
N LYS A 4 -0.97 0.71 24.10
CA LYS A 4 0.45 1.00 23.79
C LYS A 4 0.81 0.95 22.29
N LEU A 5 -0.05 0.40 21.43
CA LEU A 5 0.15 0.35 19.97
C LEU A 5 -1.07 0.84 19.17
N SER A 6 -2.02 1.53 19.83
CA SER A 6 -3.29 1.94 19.18
C SER A 6 -4.00 0.75 18.51
N ALA A 7 -4.15 -0.35 19.26
CA ALA A 7 -4.55 -1.69 18.77
C ALA A 7 -3.58 -2.28 17.74
N LEU A 8 -3.76 -1.95 16.46
CA LEU A 8 -2.87 -2.31 15.36
C LEU A 8 -2.57 -1.08 14.50
N PHE A 9 -2.04 -0.03 15.13
CA PHE A 9 -1.74 1.25 14.49
C PHE A 9 -2.96 1.98 13.89
N THR A 10 -4.17 1.72 14.40
CA THR A 10 -5.42 2.30 13.86
C THR A 10 -6.14 3.21 14.85
N LEU A 11 -5.99 2.97 16.16
CA LEU A 11 -6.80 3.60 17.20
C LEU A 11 -6.20 4.92 17.73
N PHE A 12 -5.84 5.85 16.84
CA PHE A 12 -5.11 7.08 17.21
C PHE A 12 -5.85 8.01 18.17
N SER A 13 -7.19 8.00 18.15
CA SER A 13 -8.04 8.83 19.03
C SER A 13 -8.51 8.08 20.30
N GLY A 14 -7.98 6.89 20.58
CA GLY A 14 -8.47 6.02 21.65
C GLY A 14 -9.73 5.22 21.27
N GLY A 15 -10.22 4.38 22.18
CA GLY A 15 -11.27 3.39 21.90
C GLY A 15 -12.69 3.80 22.26
N SER A 16 -12.91 5.01 22.77
CA SER A 16 -14.19 5.43 23.33
C SER A 16 -14.51 6.91 23.09
N GLU A 17 -14.00 7.49 21.99
CA GLU A 17 -14.22 8.90 21.63
C GLU A 17 -15.73 9.18 21.42
N PRO A 18 -16.40 9.93 22.32
CA PRO A 18 -17.85 10.12 22.29
C PRO A 18 -18.34 10.76 20.99
N ARG A 19 -17.55 11.65 20.38
CA ARG A 19 -17.89 12.29 19.10
C ARG A 19 -18.01 11.26 17.97
N LEU A 20 -17.14 10.25 17.93
CA LEU A 20 -17.17 9.20 16.92
C LEU A 20 -18.37 8.26 17.11
N VAL A 21 -18.67 7.89 18.36
CA VAL A 21 -19.85 7.07 18.70
C VAL A 21 -21.14 7.78 18.28
N LYS A 22 -21.27 9.07 18.59
CA LYS A 22 -22.42 9.88 18.19
C LYS A 22 -22.57 9.95 16.67
N ALA A 23 -21.50 10.29 15.95
CA ALA A 23 -21.51 10.40 14.49
C ALA A 23 -21.89 9.07 13.80
N ALA A 24 -21.36 7.94 14.31
CA ALA A 24 -21.72 6.62 13.81
C ALA A 24 -23.21 6.30 14.04
N THR A 25 -23.72 6.56 15.25
CA THR A 25 -25.13 6.29 15.60
C THR A 25 -26.09 7.14 14.78
N GLU A 26 -25.78 8.44 14.59
CA GLU A 26 -26.59 9.34 13.77
C GLU A 26 -26.64 8.88 12.30
N GLN A 27 -25.50 8.48 11.72
CA GLN A 27 -25.47 7.99 10.34
C GLN A 27 -26.21 6.65 10.20
N LEU A 28 -26.08 5.74 11.16
CA LEU A 28 -26.79 4.45 11.15
C LEU A 28 -28.32 4.64 11.20
N ASN A 29 -28.82 5.59 11.98
CA ASN A 29 -30.25 5.93 12.05
C ASN A 29 -30.76 6.61 10.77
N LYS A 30 -29.88 7.30 10.02
CA LYS A 30 -30.24 8.02 8.79
C LYS A 30 -30.21 7.12 7.56
N LEU A 31 -29.11 6.41 7.34
CA LEU A 31 -28.91 5.47 6.24
C LEU A 31 -27.75 4.52 6.62
N PRO A 32 -28.05 3.28 7.05
CA PRO A 32 -27.02 2.38 7.59
C PRO A 32 -26.08 1.85 6.52
N PHE A 33 -26.55 1.67 5.28
CA PHE A 33 -25.72 1.21 4.17
C PHE A 33 -26.34 1.55 2.82
N TYR A 34 -25.49 1.89 1.85
CA TYR A 34 -25.81 1.90 0.42
C TYR A 34 -24.52 1.76 -0.39
N HIS A 35 -24.60 1.22 -1.61
CA HIS A 35 -23.44 1.06 -2.48
C HIS A 35 -23.09 2.36 -3.24
N SER A 36 -21.88 2.43 -3.78
CA SER A 36 -21.41 3.55 -4.63
C SER A 36 -21.28 3.21 -6.12
N PHE A 37 -21.93 2.13 -6.59
CA PHE A 37 -21.98 1.79 -8.01
C PHE A 37 -22.93 2.70 -8.82
N TRP A 38 -22.72 2.74 -10.14
CA TRP A 38 -23.54 3.45 -11.12
C TRP A 38 -23.78 4.93 -10.81
N ASN A 39 -22.70 5.65 -10.47
CA ASN A 39 -22.71 7.08 -10.18
C ASN A 39 -23.68 7.47 -9.04
N ARG A 40 -23.88 6.55 -8.09
CA ARG A 40 -24.56 6.82 -6.81
C ARG A 40 -23.53 6.96 -5.72
N THR A 41 -23.78 7.83 -4.77
CA THR A 41 -22.93 8.00 -3.60
C THR A 41 -23.75 8.52 -2.42
N THR A 42 -23.19 8.46 -1.23
CA THR A 42 -23.76 9.05 -0.02
C THR A 42 -23.05 10.37 0.30
N LYS A 43 -23.73 11.28 1.01
CA LYS A 43 -23.13 12.54 1.46
C LYS A 43 -21.85 12.33 2.29
N PRO A 44 -21.80 11.39 3.27
CA PRO A 44 -20.57 11.11 4.01
C PRO A 44 -19.39 10.69 3.12
N SER A 45 -19.61 9.81 2.13
CA SER A 45 -18.54 9.38 1.22
C SER A 45 -18.03 10.52 0.34
N LEU A 46 -18.94 11.38 -0.14
CA LEU A 46 -18.58 12.56 -0.94
C LEU A 46 -17.76 13.57 -0.12
N ASP A 47 -18.20 13.86 1.11
CA ASP A 47 -17.52 14.79 2.00
C ASP A 47 -16.12 14.28 2.37
N LEU A 48 -16.03 13.01 2.74
CA LEU A 48 -14.74 12.37 3.04
C LEU A 48 -13.80 12.41 1.83
N ALA A 49 -14.30 12.18 0.61
CA ALA A 49 -13.47 12.25 -0.59
C ALA A 49 -12.92 13.68 -0.80
N ASN A 50 -13.75 14.70 -0.59
CA ASN A 50 -13.32 16.10 -0.69
C ASN A 50 -12.29 16.46 0.39
N ASP A 51 -12.53 16.06 1.63
CA ASP A 51 -11.62 16.31 2.75
C ASP A 51 -10.25 15.65 2.51
N VAL A 52 -10.25 14.39 2.07
CA VAL A 52 -9.02 13.66 1.72
C VAL A 52 -8.25 14.39 0.61
N LEU A 53 -8.93 14.80 -0.47
CA LEU A 53 -8.27 15.54 -1.56
C LEU A 53 -7.69 16.89 -1.10
N ASN A 54 -8.34 17.55 -0.15
CA ASN A 54 -7.88 18.82 0.40
C ASN A 54 -6.68 18.67 1.36
N MET A 55 -6.42 17.48 1.90
CA MET A 55 -5.25 17.22 2.75
C MET A 55 -3.94 17.08 1.94
N PHE A 56 -4.00 16.74 0.65
CA PHE A 56 -2.82 16.52 -0.17
C PHE A 56 -2.49 17.72 -1.07
N THR A 57 -1.19 18.01 -1.20
CA THR A 57 -0.68 19.11 -2.04
C THR A 57 -0.76 18.79 -3.53
N ALA A 58 -0.62 17.51 -3.90
CA ALA A 58 -0.74 17.01 -5.28
C ALA A 58 -2.20 16.65 -5.62
N ARG A 59 -3.09 17.65 -5.67
CA ARG A 59 -4.54 17.48 -5.87
C ARG A 59 -5.02 17.61 -7.31
N GLU A 60 -4.16 18.06 -8.23
CA GLU A 60 -4.55 18.27 -9.62
C GLU A 60 -4.93 16.92 -10.26
N MET A 61 -6.18 16.81 -10.73
CA MET A 61 -6.80 15.57 -11.22
C MET A 61 -6.94 14.41 -10.19
N GLY A 62 -6.79 14.69 -8.89
CA GLY A 62 -6.94 13.69 -7.84
C GLY A 62 -8.34 13.04 -7.81
N LYS A 63 -8.37 11.75 -7.48
CA LYS A 63 -9.59 10.96 -7.22
C LYS A 63 -9.36 10.06 -6.02
N VAL A 64 -10.43 9.81 -5.26
CA VAL A 64 -10.42 8.89 -4.11
C VAL A 64 -11.21 7.64 -4.46
N PHE A 65 -10.59 6.48 -4.24
CA PHE A 65 -11.24 5.18 -4.33
C PHE A 65 -11.25 4.57 -2.93
N PHE A 66 -12.43 4.25 -2.40
CA PHE A 66 -12.59 3.68 -1.07
C PHE A 66 -12.54 2.15 -1.11
N ALA A 67 -11.81 1.58 -0.15
CA ALA A 67 -11.74 0.15 0.13
C ALA A 67 -11.98 -0.07 1.63
N ASN A 68 -12.30 -1.30 2.04
CA ASN A 68 -12.62 -1.61 3.44
C ASN A 68 -11.37 -1.96 4.25
N SER A 69 -10.25 -2.27 3.58
CA SER A 69 -8.98 -2.61 4.21
C SER A 69 -7.79 -2.09 3.41
N GLY A 70 -6.62 -2.03 4.08
CA GLY A 70 -5.36 -1.72 3.41
C GLY A 70 -4.98 -2.76 2.35
N SER A 71 -5.31 -4.04 2.57
CA SER A 71 -5.08 -5.12 1.59
C SER A 71 -5.88 -4.88 0.32
N GLU A 72 -7.18 -4.58 0.43
CA GLU A 72 -8.04 -4.28 -0.72
C GLU A 72 -7.61 -3.00 -1.46
N ALA A 73 -7.13 -2.00 -0.72
CA ALA A 73 -6.58 -0.79 -1.32
C ALA A 73 -5.34 -1.11 -2.17
N ASN A 74 -4.42 -1.96 -1.69
CA ASN A 74 -3.22 -2.35 -2.44
C ASN A 74 -3.54 -3.24 -3.65
N ASP A 75 -4.50 -4.16 -3.54
CA ASP A 75 -4.97 -4.95 -4.69
C ASP A 75 -5.60 -4.05 -5.76
N SER A 76 -6.35 -3.03 -5.33
CA SER A 76 -6.94 -2.04 -6.24
C SER A 76 -5.87 -1.20 -6.94
N GLN A 77 -4.81 -0.80 -6.23
CA GLN A 77 -3.66 -0.12 -6.82
C GLN A 77 -2.98 -0.97 -7.91
N VAL A 78 -2.73 -2.25 -7.64
CA VAL A 78 -2.15 -3.17 -8.64
C VAL A 78 -3.01 -3.23 -9.90
N LYS A 79 -4.33 -3.38 -9.73
CA LYS A 79 -5.27 -3.40 -10.86
C LYS A 79 -5.28 -2.10 -11.65
N LEU A 80 -5.25 -0.95 -10.98
CA LEU A 80 -5.21 0.36 -11.63
C LEU A 80 -3.92 0.55 -12.43
N VAL A 81 -2.77 0.18 -11.88
CA VAL A 81 -1.48 0.26 -12.58
C VAL A 81 -1.44 -0.68 -13.78
N TRP A 82 -1.97 -1.89 -13.67
CA TRP A 82 -2.11 -2.80 -14.81
C TRP A 82 -3.02 -2.24 -15.88
N TYR A 83 -4.20 -1.73 -15.49
CA TYR A 83 -5.15 -1.11 -16.40
C TYR A 83 -4.52 0.07 -17.14
N TYR A 84 -3.83 0.95 -16.41
CA TYR A 84 -3.11 2.09 -16.98
C TYR A 84 -2.09 1.64 -18.05
N ASN A 85 -1.23 0.67 -17.73
CA ASN A 85 -0.23 0.21 -18.70
C ASN A 85 -0.86 -0.46 -19.92
N ASN A 86 -1.95 -1.22 -19.76
CA ASN A 86 -2.70 -1.75 -20.89
C ASN A 86 -3.28 -0.65 -21.77
N ALA A 87 -3.93 0.36 -21.16
CA ALA A 87 -4.51 1.50 -21.88
C ALA A 87 -3.45 2.32 -22.63
N MET A 88 -2.21 2.33 -22.12
CA MET A 88 -1.06 2.99 -22.74
C MET A 88 -0.29 2.12 -23.74
N GLY A 89 -0.80 0.94 -24.12
CA GLY A 89 -0.16 0.05 -25.11
C GLY A 89 1.09 -0.66 -24.59
N ARG A 90 1.24 -0.80 -23.27
CA ARG A 90 2.39 -1.45 -22.59
C ARG A 90 1.92 -2.73 -21.86
N PRO A 91 1.46 -3.77 -22.59
CA PRO A 91 0.85 -4.95 -21.98
C PRO A 91 1.82 -5.76 -21.12
N ASP A 92 3.13 -5.69 -21.39
CA ASP A 92 4.14 -6.45 -20.65
C ASP A 92 4.59 -5.75 -19.36
N LYS A 93 4.25 -4.47 -19.16
CA LYS A 93 4.65 -3.66 -18.00
C LYS A 93 3.78 -3.97 -16.77
N LYS A 94 4.04 -5.12 -16.14
CA LYS A 94 3.18 -5.74 -15.11
C LYS A 94 3.88 -6.14 -13.83
N LYS A 95 5.21 -6.23 -13.83
CA LYS A 95 5.98 -6.69 -12.67
C LYS A 95 6.08 -5.59 -11.62
N PHE A 96 5.88 -5.94 -10.35
CA PHE A 96 6.05 -5.05 -9.21
C PHE A 96 7.31 -5.42 -8.44
N ILE A 97 8.05 -4.41 -7.99
CA ILE A 97 9.17 -4.59 -7.07
C ILE A 97 8.75 -4.05 -5.70
N ALA A 98 8.57 -4.95 -4.75
CA ALA A 98 8.41 -4.66 -3.33
C ALA A 98 9.75 -4.83 -2.60
N ARG A 99 9.77 -4.65 -1.28
CA ARG A 99 10.98 -4.80 -0.45
C ARG A 99 10.87 -6.03 0.43
N SER A 100 12.00 -6.67 0.69
CA SER A 100 12.10 -7.64 1.78
C SER A 100 11.66 -7.00 3.10
N LYS A 101 10.97 -7.75 3.96
CA LYS A 101 10.35 -7.26 5.21
C LYS A 101 9.27 -6.17 5.07
N SER A 102 8.75 -5.89 3.86
CA SER A 102 7.60 -4.99 3.71
C SER A 102 6.29 -5.66 4.16
N TYR A 103 5.31 -4.86 4.56
CA TYR A 103 3.93 -5.30 4.77
C TYR A 103 3.00 -4.47 3.89
N HIS A 104 2.20 -5.15 3.05
CA HIS A 104 1.21 -4.55 2.17
C HIS A 104 -0.19 -5.14 2.37
N GLY A 105 -0.34 -6.19 3.18
CA GLY A 105 -1.63 -6.81 3.43
C GLY A 105 -1.57 -8.32 3.33
N SER A 106 -2.76 -8.93 3.32
CA SER A 106 -2.96 -10.37 3.45
C SER A 106 -3.91 -10.98 2.42
N THR A 107 -4.38 -10.22 1.43
CA THR A 107 -5.01 -10.80 0.23
C THR A 107 -3.94 -11.42 -0.68
N LEU A 108 -4.28 -12.22 -1.68
CA LEU A 108 -3.29 -12.91 -2.52
C LEU A 108 -2.23 -11.97 -3.12
N ILE A 109 -2.67 -10.83 -3.70
CA ILE A 109 -1.78 -9.86 -4.33
C ILE A 109 -1.01 -9.08 -3.26
N SER A 110 -1.70 -8.50 -2.27
CA SER A 110 -1.02 -7.74 -1.21
C SER A 110 -0.10 -8.59 -0.30
N ALA A 111 -0.38 -9.87 -0.11
CA ALA A 111 0.51 -10.82 0.55
C ALA A 111 1.74 -11.12 -0.32
N SER A 112 1.58 -11.25 -1.64
CA SER A 112 2.72 -11.34 -2.57
C SER A 112 3.63 -10.12 -2.46
N LEU A 113 3.04 -8.92 -2.42
CA LEU A 113 3.77 -7.66 -2.23
C LEU A 113 4.45 -7.58 -0.86
N SER A 114 3.93 -8.25 0.16
CA SER A 114 4.54 -8.28 1.50
C SER A 114 5.80 -9.14 1.50
N GLY A 115 6.95 -8.58 1.87
CA GLY A 115 8.22 -9.30 1.99
C GLY A 115 8.36 -10.12 3.29
N LEU A 116 7.27 -10.72 3.80
CA LEU A 116 7.25 -11.45 5.07
C LEU A 116 6.97 -12.94 4.82
N PRO A 117 7.93 -13.85 5.09
CA PRO A 117 7.76 -15.28 4.79
C PRO A 117 6.54 -15.93 5.43
N ALA A 118 6.11 -15.46 6.61
CA ALA A 118 4.92 -15.96 7.30
C ALA A 118 3.62 -15.75 6.49
N LEU A 119 3.58 -14.75 5.60
CA LEU A 119 2.45 -14.51 4.71
C LEU A 119 2.52 -15.35 3.42
N HIS A 120 3.65 -16.04 3.16
CA HIS A 120 3.86 -16.82 1.94
C HIS A 120 3.81 -18.32 2.15
N GLN A 121 4.28 -18.78 3.32
CA GLN A 121 4.37 -20.19 3.64
C GLN A 121 3.03 -20.90 3.46
N LYS A 122 3.02 -21.96 2.64
CA LYS A 122 1.85 -22.80 2.34
C LYS A 122 0.74 -22.13 1.49
N PHE A 123 1.03 -20.98 0.87
CA PHE A 123 0.07 -20.26 0.01
C PHE A 123 0.54 -20.09 -1.45
N ASP A 124 1.65 -20.73 -1.85
CA ASP A 124 2.26 -20.60 -3.18
C ASP A 124 2.53 -19.15 -3.60
N LEU A 125 2.98 -18.36 -2.62
CA LEU A 125 3.34 -16.95 -2.78
C LEU A 125 4.87 -16.74 -2.66
N PRO A 126 5.41 -15.66 -3.23
CA PRO A 126 4.72 -14.59 -3.97
C PRO A 126 4.27 -15.00 -5.39
N ALA A 127 3.27 -14.30 -5.93
CA ALA A 127 2.86 -14.45 -7.32
C ALA A 127 4.01 -14.09 -8.30
N PRO A 128 4.10 -14.70 -9.49
CA PRO A 128 5.25 -14.54 -10.40
C PRO A 128 5.54 -13.11 -10.87
N PHE A 129 4.57 -12.20 -10.80
CA PHE A 129 4.73 -10.80 -11.18
C PHE A 129 5.26 -9.92 -10.03
N VAL A 130 5.49 -10.48 -8.85
CA VAL A 130 6.03 -9.74 -7.70
C VAL A 130 7.45 -10.18 -7.41
N LEU A 131 8.33 -9.19 -7.32
CA LEU A 131 9.74 -9.32 -6.98
C LEU A 131 10.00 -8.57 -5.67
N HIS A 132 11.05 -8.96 -4.96
CA HIS A 132 11.49 -8.27 -3.76
C HIS A 132 12.94 -7.79 -3.90
N THR A 133 13.16 -6.50 -3.68
CA THR A 133 14.50 -5.91 -3.49
C THR A 133 14.87 -5.89 -2.00
N ASP A 134 16.02 -5.30 -1.67
CA ASP A 134 16.57 -5.21 -0.33
C ASP A 134 15.66 -4.50 0.69
N CYS A 135 15.84 -4.84 1.97
CA CYS A 135 15.26 -4.09 3.07
C CYS A 135 16.21 -2.93 3.46
N PRO A 136 15.77 -1.66 3.40
CA PRO A 136 16.57 -0.50 3.81
C PRO A 136 16.59 -0.36 5.34
N HIS A 137 17.13 -1.36 6.03
CA HIS A 137 17.34 -1.33 7.49
C HIS A 137 18.85 -1.40 7.77
N TYR A 138 19.49 -0.23 7.79
CA TYR A 138 20.93 -0.05 7.94
C TYR A 138 21.51 -0.88 9.09
N TRP A 139 20.95 -0.72 10.30
CA TRP A 139 21.43 -1.43 11.49
C TRP A 139 21.47 -2.97 11.33
N ARG A 140 20.54 -3.56 10.56
CA ARG A 140 20.49 -5.01 10.31
C ARG A 140 21.34 -5.46 9.13
N PHE A 141 21.48 -4.63 8.09
CA PHE A 141 21.91 -5.09 6.76
C PHE A 141 23.08 -4.30 6.15
N HIS A 142 23.66 -3.36 6.88
CA HIS A 142 24.94 -2.77 6.50
C HIS A 142 26.06 -3.82 6.54
N LEU A 143 27.03 -3.66 5.66
CA LEU A 143 28.27 -4.42 5.68
C LEU A 143 29.21 -3.83 6.75
N PRO A 144 30.22 -4.60 7.23
CA PRO A 144 31.25 -4.04 8.09
C PRO A 144 31.89 -2.81 7.45
N ASP A 145 32.04 -1.74 8.24
CA ASP A 145 32.62 -0.45 7.86
C ASP A 145 31.88 0.32 6.74
N GLU A 146 30.70 -0.14 6.32
CA GLU A 146 29.85 0.55 5.35
C GLU A 146 29.09 1.70 6.03
N THR A 147 29.20 2.91 5.49
CA THR A 147 28.44 4.08 5.93
C THR A 147 26.97 4.03 5.48
N GLU A 148 26.10 4.84 6.10
CA GLU A 148 24.68 4.91 5.72
C GLU A 148 24.46 5.37 4.26
N GLU A 149 25.34 6.22 3.75
CA GLU A 149 25.32 6.69 2.36
C GLU A 149 25.76 5.58 1.39
N GLU A 150 26.83 4.84 1.71
CA GLU A 150 27.27 3.69 0.91
C GLU A 150 26.22 2.58 0.90
N PHE A 151 25.62 2.28 2.06
CA PHE A 151 24.49 1.36 2.18
C PHE A 151 23.32 1.77 1.28
N SER A 152 22.91 3.04 1.34
CA SER A 152 21.82 3.57 0.52
C SER A 152 22.15 3.49 -0.98
N THR A 153 23.40 3.79 -1.34
CA THR A 153 23.89 3.71 -2.72
C THR A 153 23.89 2.26 -3.22
N ARG A 154 24.35 1.30 -2.42
CA ARG A 154 24.32 -0.12 -2.76
C ARG A 154 22.90 -0.61 -3.01
N LEU A 155 21.96 -0.22 -2.17
CA LEU A 155 20.54 -0.59 -2.32
C LEU A 155 19.91 0.01 -3.58
N ALA A 156 20.27 1.26 -3.92
CA ALA A 156 19.85 1.87 -5.18
C ALA A 156 20.39 1.09 -6.39
N ASN A 157 21.68 0.72 -6.36
CA ASN A 157 22.32 -0.08 -7.41
C ASN A 157 21.68 -1.47 -7.53
N ASN A 158 21.36 -2.12 -6.41
CA ASN A 158 20.68 -3.43 -6.42
C ASN A 158 19.29 -3.35 -7.03
N LEU A 159 18.52 -2.29 -6.73
CA LEU A 159 17.22 -2.04 -7.36
C LEU A 159 17.36 -1.80 -8.87
N GLU A 160 18.33 -0.98 -9.29
CA GLU A 160 18.59 -0.72 -10.70
C GLU A 160 18.98 -2.00 -11.45
N ASN A 161 19.90 -2.79 -10.89
CA ASN A 161 20.31 -4.08 -11.44
C ASN A 161 19.13 -5.05 -11.59
N LEU A 162 18.22 -5.08 -10.61
CA LEU A 162 17.00 -5.90 -10.69
C LEU A 162 16.07 -5.40 -11.81
N ILE A 163 15.87 -4.09 -11.94
CA ILE A 163 15.06 -3.51 -13.03
C ILE A 163 15.66 -3.84 -14.40
N LEU A 164 16.97 -3.70 -14.57
CA LEU A 164 17.68 -4.01 -15.81
C LEU A 164 17.60 -5.50 -16.15
N LYS A 165 17.78 -6.38 -15.15
CA LYS A 165 17.68 -7.84 -15.32
C LYS A 165 16.30 -8.28 -15.80
N GLU A 166 15.24 -7.66 -15.28
CA GLU A 166 13.86 -8.04 -15.57
C GLU A 166 13.31 -7.41 -16.85
N GLY A 167 14.03 -6.44 -17.41
CA GLY A 167 13.57 -5.59 -18.50
C GLY A 167 12.79 -4.39 -17.97
N PRO A 168 13.31 -3.15 -18.08
CA PRO A 168 12.62 -1.94 -17.62
C PRO A 168 11.22 -1.76 -18.24
N GLU A 169 10.99 -2.30 -19.43
CA GLU A 169 9.71 -2.35 -20.12
C GLU A 169 8.68 -3.25 -19.43
N THR A 170 9.10 -4.22 -18.62
CA THR A 170 8.20 -5.16 -17.91
C THR A 170 7.88 -4.73 -16.48
N VAL A 171 8.70 -3.87 -15.89
CA VAL A 171 8.57 -3.44 -14.49
C VAL A 171 7.79 -2.15 -14.36
N VAL A 172 6.79 -2.09 -13.48
CA VAL A 172 6.06 -0.84 -13.21
C VAL A 172 6.91 0.10 -12.35
N PRO A 173 6.80 1.44 -12.51
CA PRO A 173 7.52 2.37 -11.65
C PRO A 173 7.21 2.08 -10.18
N HIS A 174 8.25 2.04 -9.34
CA HIS A 174 8.09 1.76 -7.91
C HIS A 174 7.16 2.82 -7.30
N GLN A 175 5.93 2.42 -6.96
CA GLN A 175 5.10 3.26 -6.10
C GLN A 175 5.80 3.29 -4.75
N LYS A 176 6.22 4.48 -4.31
CA LYS A 176 6.62 4.76 -2.93
C LYS A 176 5.41 4.57 -2.02
N VAL A 177 4.93 3.34 -1.86
CA VAL A 177 4.13 2.98 -0.70
C VAL A 177 5.14 2.98 0.44
N ASN A 178 5.01 3.93 1.36
CA ASN A 178 5.84 4.02 2.56
C ASN A 178 5.74 2.70 3.33
N CYS A 179 6.58 1.71 3.02
CA CYS A 179 6.81 0.58 3.90
C CYS A 179 7.90 0.99 4.88
N SER A 180 7.57 1.01 6.16
CA SER A 180 8.57 0.61 7.14
C SER A 180 8.97 -0.84 6.84
N CYS A 181 10.26 -1.16 6.90
CA CYS A 181 10.61 -2.56 7.09
C CYS A 181 10.01 -2.98 8.43
N ALA A 182 9.21 -4.03 8.45
CA ALA A 182 8.77 -4.63 9.71
C ALA A 182 10.03 -5.04 10.49
N MET A 183 10.04 -4.73 11.79
CA MET A 183 11.16 -5.05 12.69
C MET A 183 11.44 -6.55 12.73
#